data_AF-A0A0E0I9P9-F1
#
_entry.id   AF-A0A0E0I9P9-F1
#
_cell.length_a   1.000
_cell.length_b   1.000
_cell.length_c   1.000
_cell.angle_alpha   90.00
_cell.angle_beta   90.00
_cell.angle_gamma   90.00
#
_symmetry.space_group_name_H-M   'P 1'
#
loop_
_entity.id
_entity.type
_entity.pdbx_description
1 polymer ?
#
loop_
_entity_poly.entity_id
_entity_poly.type
_entity_poly.pdbx_seq_one_letter_code
_entity_poly.pdbx_strand_id
1 'polypeptide(L)'
;MGQRRQNSASVPLTWWWVACQGSRMPCWPSSELLTSWRRDGSDHDCCRWRGISCSNLTGHVVKFQLNGAYVDERQETQGLVGEISPQLLNLDCIEHLDLGTNLLQGPSGRIPEFLGSMKSLRYLSLSNIPFTGVVPPQLGNLSRLEHLDLSYLVGTHLTDLSWLSHLGSLEYLDLTSVDLSMASDWAHAINMIPSIRVLYLCDCQIQSADHSLTHLNLTKLEELDLSSNYINHSYASGSGTRQASSS
;
A
#
# COMPACT_ATOMS: atom_id res chain seq x y z
N MET A 1 -15.44 -10.51 43.09
CA MET A 1 -14.90 -9.14 42.92
C MET A 1 -13.54 -9.25 42.26
N GLY A 2 -13.49 -9.12 40.93
CA GLY A 2 -12.25 -9.06 40.16
C GLY A 2 -12.33 -7.81 39.29
N GLN A 3 -11.51 -6.81 39.60
CA GLN A 3 -11.44 -5.54 38.88
C GLN A 3 -11.03 -5.81 37.42
N ARG A 4 -11.95 -5.55 36.48
CA ARG A 4 -11.58 -5.37 35.07
C ARG A 4 -10.66 -4.15 35.02
N ARG A 5 -9.38 -4.38 34.74
CA ARG A 5 -8.41 -3.34 34.46
C ARG A 5 -8.93 -2.53 33.26
N GLN A 6 -9.04 -1.23 33.45
CA GLN A 6 -9.26 -0.27 32.37
C GLN A 6 -8.04 -0.33 31.46
N ASN A 7 -8.15 -0.98 30.29
CA ASN A 7 -7.10 -0.98 29.30
C ASN A 7 -7.07 0.41 28.63
N SER A 8 -6.04 1.18 28.97
CA SER A 8 -5.72 2.47 28.40
C SER A 8 -5.13 2.30 27.00
N ALA A 9 -6.00 2.13 26.01
CA ALA A 9 -5.71 2.50 24.62
C ALA A 9 -6.92 3.28 24.13
N SER A 10 -7.00 4.55 24.52
CA SER A 10 -7.98 5.46 23.95
C SER A 10 -7.61 5.67 22.48
N VAL A 11 -8.37 5.08 21.57
CA VAL A 11 -8.45 5.59 20.20
C VAL A 11 -9.05 6.99 20.33
N PRO A 12 -8.30 8.08 20.09
CA PRO A 12 -8.81 9.40 20.41
C PRO A 12 -10.09 9.67 19.63
N LEU A 13 -11.01 10.44 20.22
CA LEU A 13 -12.23 10.96 19.58
C LEU A 13 -11.97 11.78 18.29
N THR A 14 -10.73 11.82 17.82
CA THR A 14 -10.29 12.41 16.56
C THR A 14 -9.99 11.37 15.46
N TRP A 15 -10.12 10.07 15.72
CA TRP A 15 -10.10 9.05 14.65
C TRP A 15 -11.32 9.12 13.72
N TRP A 16 -12.34 9.87 14.14
CA TRP A 16 -13.46 10.27 13.30
C TRP A 16 -13.04 11.12 12.09
N TRP A 17 -11.89 11.78 12.13
CA TRP A 17 -11.39 12.63 11.03
C TRP A 17 -10.93 11.83 9.81
N VAL A 18 -10.62 10.53 9.97
CA VAL A 18 -10.38 9.62 8.83
C VAL A 18 -11.61 9.48 7.93
N ALA A 19 -12.81 9.86 8.42
CA ALA A 19 -14.06 9.65 7.72
C ALA A 19 -14.80 10.92 7.28
N CYS A 20 -14.36 12.15 7.63
CA CYS A 20 -15.14 13.34 7.29
C CYS A 20 -14.45 14.70 7.46
N GLN A 21 -14.15 15.39 6.34
CA GLN A 21 -14.66 16.75 6.10
C GLN A 21 -14.41 17.21 4.65
N GLY A 22 -15.42 17.81 4.02
CA GLY A 22 -15.23 18.47 2.72
C GLY A 22 -16.44 18.88 1.88
N SER A 23 -17.68 18.92 2.40
CA SER A 23 -18.81 19.74 1.88
C SER A 23 -20.08 19.41 2.66
N ARG A 24 -21.06 20.32 2.64
CA ARG A 24 -22.35 20.24 3.36
C ARG A 24 -23.15 18.97 3.01
N MET A 25 -22.82 17.84 3.60
CA MET A 25 -23.68 16.68 3.75
C MET A 25 -23.41 16.05 5.12
N PRO A 26 -24.45 15.62 5.86
CA PRO A 26 -24.23 14.91 7.11
C PRO A 26 -23.43 13.64 6.82
N CYS A 27 -22.36 13.42 7.58
CA CYS A 27 -21.61 12.16 7.63
C CYS A 27 -22.57 11.05 8.08
N TRP A 28 -23.36 10.54 7.15
CA TRP A 28 -24.09 9.31 7.35
C TRP A 28 -23.05 8.18 7.39
N PRO A 29 -23.22 7.17 8.25
CA PRO A 29 -22.52 5.92 8.09
C PRO A 29 -23.09 5.25 6.83
N SER A 30 -22.75 5.74 5.65
CA SER A 30 -23.18 5.13 4.38
C SER A 30 -22.38 3.85 4.10
N SER A 31 -21.26 3.65 4.80
CA SER A 31 -20.51 2.41 4.79
C SER A 31 -20.89 1.56 6.00
N GLU A 32 -21.47 0.37 5.75
CA GLU A 32 -21.71 -0.65 6.78
C GLU A 32 -20.42 -1.04 7.54
N LEU A 33 -19.23 -0.68 7.02
CA LEU A 33 -17.92 -1.01 7.56
C LEU A 33 -17.67 -0.46 8.97
N LEU A 34 -18.26 0.69 9.33
CA LEU A 34 -18.04 1.34 10.64
C LEU A 34 -19.19 1.16 11.63
N THR A 35 -20.16 0.28 11.35
CA THR A 35 -21.37 0.10 12.19
C THR A 35 -21.07 -0.31 13.63
N SER A 36 -19.96 -1.02 13.88
CA SER A 36 -19.54 -1.40 15.24
C SER A 36 -18.84 -0.27 16.01
N TRP A 37 -18.43 0.81 15.33
CA TRP A 37 -17.66 1.91 15.92
C TRP A 37 -18.65 2.89 16.59
N ARG A 38 -19.01 2.62 17.86
CA ARG A 38 -20.05 3.40 18.56
C ARG A 38 -19.55 4.80 18.94
N ARG A 39 -20.37 5.81 18.64
CA ARG A 39 -20.10 7.25 18.87
C ARG A 39 -20.39 7.73 20.29
N ASP A 40 -21.24 7.02 21.02
CA ASP A 40 -21.78 7.47 22.31
C ASP A 40 -20.84 7.24 23.51
N GLY A 41 -19.62 6.71 23.26
CA GLY A 41 -18.68 6.40 24.32
C GLY A 41 -19.14 5.27 25.24
N SER A 42 -20.22 4.56 24.91
CA SER A 42 -20.71 3.41 25.69
C SER A 42 -19.85 2.16 25.50
N ASP A 43 -19.09 2.10 24.41
CA ASP A 43 -18.15 1.03 24.11
C ASP A 43 -16.71 1.51 24.26
N HIS A 44 -16.12 1.19 25.41
CA HIS A 44 -14.73 1.50 25.73
C HIS A 44 -13.74 0.45 25.20
N ASP A 45 -14.22 -0.63 24.57
CA ASP A 45 -13.39 -1.74 24.13
C ASP A 45 -13.26 -1.78 22.60
N CYS A 46 -12.34 -0.98 22.07
CA CYS A 46 -12.07 -0.90 20.63
C CYS A 46 -11.64 -2.24 20.01
N CYS A 47 -11.22 -3.22 20.82
CA CYS A 47 -10.85 -4.55 20.34
C CYS A 47 -12.04 -5.36 19.80
N ARG A 48 -13.27 -4.87 20.01
CA ARG A 48 -14.49 -5.46 19.46
C ARG A 48 -14.94 -4.82 18.15
N TRP A 49 -14.27 -3.75 17.73
CA TRP A 49 -14.62 -3.04 16.51
C TRP A 49 -14.21 -3.85 15.29
N ARG A 50 -15.08 -3.86 14.28
CA ARG A 50 -14.79 -4.44 12.98
C ARG A 50 -13.48 -3.88 12.46
N GLY A 51 -12.60 -4.79 12.02
CA GLY A 51 -11.30 -4.45 11.47
C GLY A 51 -10.20 -4.21 12.49
N ILE A 52 -10.51 -4.11 13.79
CA ILE A 52 -9.52 -3.95 14.85
C ILE A 52 -9.24 -5.32 15.49
N SER A 53 -7.97 -5.64 15.72
CA SER A 53 -7.59 -6.74 16.58
C SER A 53 -6.50 -6.32 17.55
N CYS A 54 -6.63 -6.81 18.78
CA CYS A 54 -5.72 -6.50 19.87
C CYS A 54 -4.92 -7.73 20.29
N SER A 55 -3.73 -7.50 20.84
CA SER A 55 -2.94 -8.54 21.48
C SER A 55 -3.68 -9.08 22.71
N ASN A 56 -3.83 -10.40 22.80
CA ASN A 56 -4.40 -11.06 23.98
C ASN A 56 -3.51 -10.93 25.22
N LEU A 57 -2.23 -10.56 25.05
CA LEU A 57 -1.28 -10.40 26.16
C LEU A 57 -1.28 -8.97 26.72
N THR A 58 -1.27 -7.96 25.84
CA THR A 58 -1.09 -6.56 26.24
C THR A 58 -2.36 -5.73 26.13
N GLY A 59 -3.35 -6.18 25.35
CA GLY A 59 -4.53 -5.40 25.02
C GLY A 59 -4.29 -4.28 24.00
N HIS A 60 -3.06 -4.09 23.50
CA HIS A 60 -2.76 -3.09 22.48
C HIS A 60 -3.30 -3.52 21.11
N VAL A 61 -3.73 -2.55 20.30
CA VAL A 61 -4.11 -2.78 18.90
C VAL A 61 -2.87 -3.22 18.11
N VAL A 62 -2.95 -4.38 17.48
CA VAL A 62 -1.88 -4.96 16.65
C VAL A 62 -2.28 -5.04 15.18
N LYS A 63 -3.59 -5.03 14.88
CA LYS A 63 -4.11 -5.11 13.53
C LYS A 63 -5.24 -4.11 13.33
N PHE A 64 -5.16 -3.41 12.21
CA PHE A 64 -6.19 -2.53 11.68
C PHE A 64 -6.37 -2.88 10.20
N GLN A 65 -7.51 -3.50 9.87
CA GLN A 65 -7.93 -3.88 8.53
C GLN A 65 -9.34 -3.37 8.23
N LEU A 66 -9.46 -2.34 7.39
CA LEU A 66 -10.74 -1.80 6.93
C LEU A 66 -10.76 -1.67 5.42
N ASN A 67 -10.63 -2.79 4.72
CA ASN A 67 -10.68 -2.78 3.26
C ASN A 67 -12.09 -2.39 2.82
N GLY A 68 -12.17 -1.50 1.83
CA GLY A 68 -13.46 -1.13 1.27
C GLY A 68 -14.14 -2.36 0.68
N ALA A 69 -15.47 -2.43 0.82
CA ALA A 69 -16.23 -3.47 0.15
C ALA A 69 -16.31 -3.14 -1.35
N TYR A 70 -16.06 -4.17 -2.15
CA TYR A 70 -16.19 -4.24 -3.59
C TYR A 70 -17.44 -3.51 -4.11
N VAL A 71 -17.32 -2.95 -5.32
CA VAL A 71 -18.38 -2.19 -6.01
C VAL A 71 -19.54 -3.13 -6.39
N ASP A 72 -20.72 -2.92 -5.79
CA ASP A 72 -21.98 -3.53 -6.24
C ASP A 72 -22.23 -3.17 -7.72
N GLU A 73 -22.94 -4.01 -8.46
CA GLU A 73 -23.51 -3.77 -9.81
C GLU A 73 -24.14 -2.37 -10.01
N ARG A 74 -24.47 -1.66 -8.92
CA ARG A 74 -24.97 -0.27 -8.86
C ARG A 74 -23.91 0.85 -8.90
N GLN A 75 -22.62 0.53 -8.99
CA GLN A 75 -21.50 1.50 -9.03
C GLN A 75 -21.34 2.41 -7.80
N GLU A 76 -21.91 2.07 -6.64
CA GLU A 76 -21.67 2.83 -5.40
C GLU A 76 -20.45 2.24 -4.66
N THR A 77 -19.38 3.03 -4.54
CA THR A 77 -18.21 2.67 -3.72
C THR A 77 -18.60 2.62 -2.24
N GLN A 78 -18.52 1.45 -1.61
CA GLN A 78 -18.79 1.29 -0.17
C GLN A 78 -17.55 1.46 0.72
N GLY A 79 -16.50 2.10 0.20
CA GLY A 79 -15.26 2.40 0.92
C GLY A 79 -15.35 3.62 1.83
N LEU A 80 -14.38 3.73 2.74
CA LEU A 80 -14.14 4.92 3.54
C LEU A 80 -13.69 6.09 2.65
N VAL A 81 -14.15 7.30 2.97
CA VAL A 81 -13.74 8.54 2.30
C VAL A 81 -13.08 9.47 3.32
N GLY A 82 -11.93 10.03 2.98
CA GLY A 82 -11.24 10.99 3.85
C GLY A 82 -9.72 10.99 3.65
N GLU A 83 -8.98 11.04 4.76
CA GLU A 83 -7.52 11.04 4.76
C GLU A 83 -6.96 10.06 5.80
N ILE A 84 -5.79 9.49 5.51
CA ILE A 84 -5.04 8.72 6.51
C ILE A 84 -4.43 9.71 7.51
N SER A 85 -4.91 9.65 8.76
CA SER A 85 -4.60 10.63 9.79
C SER A 85 -3.27 10.33 10.52
N PRO A 86 -2.42 11.34 10.82
CA PRO A 86 -1.20 11.18 11.61
C PRO A 86 -1.43 10.60 13.02
N GLN A 87 -2.67 10.65 13.52
CA GLN A 87 -3.08 10.03 14.77
C GLN A 87 -2.88 8.50 14.79
N LEU A 88 -2.69 7.86 13.62
CA LEU A 88 -2.23 6.46 13.52
C LEU A 88 -0.89 6.24 14.24
N LEU A 89 -0.05 7.26 14.38
CA LEU A 89 1.22 7.18 15.09
C LEU A 89 1.06 6.82 16.57
N ASN A 90 -0.12 7.03 17.16
CA ASN A 90 -0.39 6.66 18.55
C ASN A 90 -0.61 5.14 18.74
N LEU A 91 -0.69 4.37 17.65
CA LEU A 91 -0.75 2.91 17.71
C LEU A 91 0.65 2.30 17.65
N ASP A 92 1.44 2.50 18.71
CA ASP A 92 2.86 2.11 18.76
C ASP A 92 3.11 0.62 18.52
N CYS A 93 2.12 -0.23 18.78
CA CYS A 93 2.20 -1.69 18.64
C CYS A 93 1.53 -2.24 17.37
N ILE A 94 1.08 -1.39 16.44
CA ILE A 94 0.44 -1.88 15.22
C ILE A 94 1.45 -2.61 14.34
N GLU A 95 1.11 -3.83 13.97
CA GLU A 95 1.93 -4.69 13.11
C GLU A 95 1.29 -4.88 11.72
N HIS A 96 -0.04 -4.75 11.62
CA HIS A 96 -0.78 -4.96 10.38
C HIS A 96 -1.73 -3.79 10.11
N LEU A 97 -1.47 -3.05 9.02
CA LEU A 97 -2.30 -1.96 8.55
C LEU A 97 -2.75 -2.24 7.11
N ASP A 98 -4.04 -2.43 6.92
CA ASP A 98 -4.66 -2.68 5.62
C ASP A 98 -5.83 -1.72 5.43
N LEU A 99 -5.64 -0.79 4.50
CA LEU A 99 -6.58 0.29 4.18
C LEU A 99 -7.01 0.25 2.71
N GLY A 100 -6.70 -0.83 1.99
CA GLY A 100 -6.91 -0.91 0.56
C GLY A 100 -8.36 -0.75 0.12
N THR A 101 -8.57 -0.39 -1.14
CA THR A 101 -9.90 -0.23 -1.75
C THR A 101 -10.75 0.84 -1.05
N ASN A 102 -10.13 1.94 -0.61
CA ASN A 102 -10.82 3.09 -0.02
C ASN A 102 -10.49 4.40 -0.74
N LEU A 103 -11.19 5.48 -0.40
CA LEU A 103 -11.01 6.83 -0.90
C LEU A 103 -10.34 7.72 0.18
N LEU A 104 -9.18 7.28 0.66
CA LEU A 104 -8.42 7.90 1.77
C LEU A 104 -7.27 8.82 1.31
N GLN A 105 -7.32 9.29 0.07
CA GLN A 105 -6.25 10.09 -0.53
C GLN A 105 -6.06 11.48 0.10
N GLY A 106 -7.06 11.96 0.84
CA GLY A 106 -7.04 13.25 1.49
C GLY A 106 -6.87 14.44 0.52
N PRO A 107 -6.63 15.65 1.06
CA PRO A 107 -6.47 16.85 0.24
C PRO A 107 -5.16 16.90 -0.54
N SER A 108 -4.12 16.22 -0.06
CA SER A 108 -2.82 16.15 -0.76
C SER A 108 -2.87 15.20 -1.96
N GLY A 109 -3.75 14.20 -1.93
CA GLY A 109 -3.80 13.11 -2.91
C GLY A 109 -2.59 12.19 -2.87
N ARG A 110 -1.73 12.27 -1.84
CA ARG A 110 -0.44 11.56 -1.78
C ARG A 110 -0.38 10.61 -0.59
N ILE A 111 0.42 9.55 -0.71
CA ILE A 111 0.74 8.66 0.41
C ILE A 111 1.43 9.49 1.51
N PRO A 112 0.91 9.49 2.76
CA PRO A 112 1.52 10.29 3.83
C PRO A 112 2.88 9.74 4.29
N GLU A 113 3.88 10.61 4.33
CA GLU A 113 5.26 10.26 4.73
C GLU A 113 5.35 9.74 6.18
N PHE A 114 4.43 10.15 7.07
CA PHE A 114 4.45 9.74 8.47
C PHE A 114 4.29 8.22 8.65
N LEU A 115 3.74 7.51 7.65
CA LEU A 115 3.64 6.04 7.69
C LEU A 115 5.01 5.39 7.88
N GLY A 116 6.09 6.02 7.40
CA GLY A 116 7.47 5.59 7.61
C GLY A 116 7.93 5.58 9.07
N SER A 117 7.20 6.24 9.97
CA SER A 117 7.53 6.29 11.40
C SER A 117 6.93 5.13 12.20
N MET A 118 6.05 4.31 11.61
CA MET A 118 5.35 3.23 12.29
C MET A 118 6.19 1.94 12.34
N LYS A 119 7.29 1.97 13.11
CA LYS A 119 8.37 0.96 13.09
C LYS A 119 7.98 -0.47 13.48
N SER A 120 6.80 -0.65 14.07
CA SER A 120 6.26 -1.98 14.43
C SER A 120 5.60 -2.70 13.25
N LEU A 121 5.31 -2.00 12.15
CA LEU A 121 4.63 -2.59 10.99
C LEU A 121 5.41 -3.74 10.36
N ARG A 122 4.67 -4.82 10.11
CA ARG A 122 5.06 -6.01 9.34
C ARG A 122 4.25 -6.13 8.05
N TYR A 123 3.02 -5.63 8.04
CA TYR A 123 2.14 -5.65 6.88
C TYR A 123 1.57 -4.26 6.64
N LEU A 124 1.75 -3.75 5.42
CA LEU A 124 1.16 -2.51 4.94
C LEU A 124 0.52 -2.74 3.58
N SER A 125 -0.79 -2.47 3.49
CA SER A 125 -1.53 -2.45 2.23
C SER A 125 -2.27 -1.12 2.09
N LEU A 126 -1.96 -0.42 1.00
CA LEU A 126 -2.64 0.79 0.56
C LEU A 126 -3.28 0.61 -0.83
N SER A 127 -3.40 -0.64 -1.30
CA SER A 127 -3.77 -0.94 -2.68
C SER A 127 -5.11 -0.34 -3.08
N ASN A 128 -5.22 0.04 -4.35
CA ASN A 128 -6.46 0.57 -4.92
C ASN A 128 -7.05 1.76 -4.12
N ILE A 129 -6.18 2.63 -3.59
CA ILE A 129 -6.53 3.98 -3.13
C ILE A 129 -6.12 4.94 -4.25
N PRO A 130 -6.89 5.98 -4.58
CA PRO A 130 -6.54 6.91 -5.67
C PRO A 130 -5.44 7.92 -5.24
N PHE A 131 -4.33 7.41 -4.72
CA PHE A 131 -3.13 8.20 -4.49
C PHE A 131 -2.44 8.56 -5.81
N THR A 132 -1.70 9.66 -5.79
CA THR A 132 -0.94 10.18 -6.93
C THR A 132 0.42 10.70 -6.45
N GLY A 133 1.33 10.96 -7.39
CA GLY A 133 2.64 11.53 -7.10
C GLY A 133 3.69 10.50 -6.67
N VAL A 134 4.76 10.95 -6.02
CA VAL A 134 5.89 10.08 -5.67
C VAL A 134 5.53 9.17 -4.50
N VAL A 135 5.86 7.88 -4.59
CA VAL A 135 5.82 6.97 -3.43
C VAL A 135 6.92 7.39 -2.44
N PRO A 136 6.58 7.71 -1.18
CA PRO A 136 7.53 8.33 -0.26
C PRO A 136 8.64 7.34 0.16
N PRO A 137 9.93 7.66 -0.04
CA PRO A 137 11.05 6.79 0.36
C PRO A 137 11.13 6.55 1.88
N GLN A 138 10.42 7.36 2.67
CA GLN A 138 10.20 7.16 4.09
C GLN A 138 9.55 5.80 4.40
N LEU A 139 8.93 5.10 3.45
CA LEU A 139 8.49 3.72 3.66
C LEU A 139 9.67 2.75 3.88
N GLY A 140 10.86 3.03 3.32
CA GLY A 140 12.09 2.24 3.56
C GLY A 140 12.57 2.25 5.01
N ASN A 141 11.98 3.11 5.83
CA ASN A 141 12.28 3.27 7.23
C ASN A 141 11.58 2.19 8.09
N LEU A 142 10.74 1.33 7.49
CA LEU A 142 9.98 0.26 8.12
C LEU A 142 10.75 -1.08 8.09
N SER A 143 11.87 -1.18 8.81
CA SER A 143 12.80 -2.32 8.73
C SER A 143 12.23 -3.70 9.10
N ARG A 144 11.06 -3.76 9.74
CA ARG A 144 10.34 -5.00 10.11
C ARG A 144 9.26 -5.39 9.09
N LEU A 145 9.09 -4.61 8.02
CA LEU A 145 8.05 -4.84 7.03
C LEU A 145 8.35 -6.11 6.24
N GLU A 146 7.37 -6.99 6.20
CA GLU A 146 7.40 -8.29 5.52
C GLU A 146 6.50 -8.28 4.27
N HIS A 147 5.45 -7.45 4.28
CA HIS A 147 4.47 -7.35 3.21
C HIS A 147 4.17 -5.89 2.90
N LEU A 148 4.40 -5.51 1.64
CA LEU A 148 4.07 -4.19 1.10
C LEU A 148 3.23 -4.34 -0.17
N ASP A 149 1.99 -3.87 -0.11
CA ASP A 149 1.09 -3.79 -1.25
C ASP A 149 0.73 -2.33 -1.56
N LEU A 150 1.23 -1.86 -2.69
CA LEU A 150 0.96 -0.54 -3.27
C LEU A 150 0.37 -0.69 -4.69
N SER A 151 -0.30 -1.82 -4.97
CA SER A 151 -0.90 -2.08 -6.27
C SER A 151 -2.06 -1.12 -6.59
N TYR A 152 -2.29 -0.89 -7.88
CA TYR A 152 -3.40 -0.10 -8.41
C TYR A 152 -3.46 1.35 -7.90
N LEU A 153 -2.30 1.94 -7.56
CA LEU A 153 -2.18 3.36 -7.21
C LEU A 153 -1.98 4.23 -8.45
N VAL A 154 -2.99 4.28 -9.33
CA VAL A 154 -2.90 4.95 -10.65
C VAL A 154 -2.53 6.42 -10.50
N GLY A 155 -1.41 6.81 -11.11
CA GLY A 155 -0.85 8.17 -11.04
C GLY A 155 0.24 8.34 -9.97
N THR A 156 0.59 7.27 -9.25
CA THR A 156 1.83 7.21 -8.47
C THR A 156 3.02 6.75 -9.30
N HIS A 157 4.22 7.19 -8.93
CA HIS A 157 5.45 6.82 -9.61
C HIS A 157 6.62 6.65 -8.64
N LEU A 158 7.60 5.85 -9.07
CA LEU A 158 8.88 5.62 -8.40
C LEU A 158 10.02 6.02 -9.33
N THR A 159 10.83 6.98 -8.89
CA THR A 159 12.08 7.35 -9.59
C THR A 159 13.32 6.73 -8.96
N ASP A 160 13.22 6.36 -7.68
CA ASP A 160 14.29 5.72 -6.91
C ASP A 160 13.69 4.60 -6.05
N LEU A 161 14.28 3.41 -6.13
CA LEU A 161 13.90 2.23 -5.36
C LEU A 161 14.98 1.84 -4.33
N SER A 162 16.06 2.62 -4.20
CA SER A 162 17.17 2.33 -3.28
C SER A 162 16.71 2.15 -1.83
N TRP A 163 15.63 2.85 -1.43
CA TRP A 163 15.03 2.74 -0.11
C TRP A 163 14.46 1.34 0.20
N LEU A 164 14.13 0.53 -0.82
CA LEU A 164 13.69 -0.86 -0.60
C LEU A 164 14.80 -1.73 0.00
N SER A 165 16.07 -1.40 -0.25
CA SER A 165 17.20 -2.13 0.33
C SER A 165 17.27 -2.05 1.87
N HIS A 166 16.58 -1.07 2.48
CA HIS A 166 16.45 -0.96 3.92
C HIS A 166 15.35 -1.89 4.51
N LEU A 167 14.51 -2.49 3.67
CA LEU A 167 13.45 -3.41 4.04
C LEU A 167 13.96 -4.86 4.05
N GLY A 168 14.94 -5.15 4.92
CA GLY A 168 15.63 -6.45 4.95
C GLY A 168 14.77 -7.66 5.33
N SER A 169 13.52 -7.45 5.74
CA SER A 169 12.54 -8.50 6.08
C SER A 169 11.46 -8.69 5.01
N LEU A 170 11.50 -7.92 3.91
CA LEU A 170 10.42 -7.88 2.93
C LEU A 170 10.35 -9.18 2.13
N GLU A 171 9.21 -9.87 2.21
CA GLU A 171 8.95 -11.14 1.52
C GLU A 171 7.95 -10.96 0.37
N TYR A 172 7.02 -10.02 0.49
CA TYR A 172 6.00 -9.72 -0.51
C TYR A 172 6.06 -8.25 -0.91
N LEU A 173 6.17 -8.00 -2.22
CA LEU A 173 6.10 -6.67 -2.81
C LEU A 173 5.19 -6.69 -4.03
N ASP A 174 4.12 -5.88 -3.97
CA ASP A 174 3.24 -5.63 -5.10
C ASP A 174 3.22 -4.15 -5.43
N LEU A 175 3.69 -3.81 -6.63
CA LEU A 175 3.70 -2.47 -7.20
C LEU A 175 2.89 -2.42 -8.50
N THR A 176 1.99 -3.38 -8.73
CA THR A 176 1.21 -3.47 -9.98
C THR A 176 0.57 -2.12 -10.33
N SER A 177 0.72 -1.68 -11.58
CA SER A 177 0.26 -0.38 -12.10
C SER A 177 0.88 0.89 -11.45
N VAL A 178 1.95 0.78 -10.66
CA VAL A 178 2.79 1.93 -10.26
C VAL A 178 3.79 2.24 -11.38
N ASP A 179 3.94 3.51 -11.75
CA ASP A 179 4.86 3.92 -12.82
C ASP A 179 6.33 3.84 -12.38
N LEU A 180 7.08 2.90 -12.98
CA LEU A 180 8.53 2.71 -12.83
C LEU A 180 9.30 3.11 -14.09
N SER A 181 8.68 3.82 -15.04
CA SER A 181 9.31 4.19 -16.33
C SER A 181 10.61 4.98 -16.18
N MET A 182 10.76 5.73 -15.09
CA MET A 182 11.94 6.53 -14.76
C MET A 182 12.95 5.81 -13.85
N ALA A 183 12.63 4.61 -13.36
CA ALA A 183 13.48 3.84 -12.45
C ALA A 183 14.34 2.82 -13.23
N SER A 184 15.38 3.30 -13.93
CA SER A 184 16.26 2.43 -14.74
C SER A 184 16.94 1.32 -13.93
N ASP A 185 17.22 1.57 -12.65
CA ASP A 185 17.98 0.67 -11.79
C ASP A 185 17.07 -0.21 -10.88
N TRP A 186 15.78 -0.33 -11.21
CA TRP A 186 14.81 -1.09 -10.42
C TRP A 186 15.29 -2.51 -10.09
N ALA A 187 15.89 -3.21 -11.06
CA ALA A 187 16.34 -4.59 -10.87
C ALA A 187 17.51 -4.67 -9.89
N HIS A 188 18.42 -3.69 -9.90
CA HIS A 188 19.49 -3.63 -8.91
C HIS A 188 18.91 -3.45 -7.50
N ALA A 189 17.95 -2.54 -7.34
CA ALA A 189 17.29 -2.32 -6.06
C ALA A 189 16.56 -3.57 -5.53
N ILE A 190 15.81 -4.27 -6.39
CA ILE A 190 15.15 -5.53 -6.02
C ILE A 190 16.16 -6.61 -5.64
N ASN A 191 17.29 -6.70 -6.36
CA ASN A 191 18.35 -7.67 -6.04
C ASN A 191 19.01 -7.44 -4.67
N MET A 192 18.83 -6.26 -4.07
CA MET A 192 19.29 -5.96 -2.71
C MET A 192 18.32 -6.43 -1.61
N ILE A 193 17.23 -7.11 -1.97
CA ILE A 193 16.20 -7.63 -1.06
C ILE A 193 16.25 -9.17 -1.05
N PRO A 194 17.19 -9.78 -0.31
CA PRO A 194 17.42 -11.24 -0.36
C PRO A 194 16.28 -12.08 0.26
N SER A 195 15.32 -11.44 0.91
CA SER A 195 14.15 -12.07 1.53
C SER A 195 12.96 -12.21 0.59
N ILE A 196 12.97 -11.57 -0.58
CA ILE A 196 11.80 -11.50 -1.46
C ILE A 196 11.38 -12.89 -1.97
N ARG A 197 10.08 -13.18 -1.89
CA ARG A 197 9.42 -14.44 -2.30
C ARG A 197 8.35 -14.20 -3.34
N VAL A 198 7.59 -13.11 -3.20
CA VAL A 198 6.55 -12.71 -4.15
C VAL A 198 6.84 -11.31 -4.64
N LEU A 199 6.95 -11.15 -5.95
CA LEU A 199 7.20 -9.88 -6.61
C LEU A 199 6.24 -9.66 -7.77
N TYR A 200 5.37 -8.67 -7.64
CA TYR A 200 4.48 -8.23 -8.71
C TYR A 200 4.84 -6.82 -9.16
N LEU A 201 5.26 -6.71 -10.42
CA LEU A 201 5.53 -5.45 -11.11
C LEU A 201 4.75 -5.43 -12.44
N CYS A 202 3.53 -5.98 -12.45
CA CYS A 202 2.69 -5.99 -13.62
C CYS A 202 2.28 -4.56 -14.01
N ASP A 203 2.29 -4.22 -15.30
CA ASP A 203 1.85 -2.90 -15.79
C ASP A 203 2.61 -1.70 -15.17
N CYS A 204 3.90 -1.89 -14.84
CA CYS A 204 4.73 -0.87 -14.20
C CYS A 204 5.46 0.06 -15.19
N GLN A 205 5.15 -0.02 -16.49
CA GLN A 205 5.82 0.74 -17.55
C GLN A 205 7.35 0.51 -17.62
N ILE A 206 7.84 -0.62 -17.12
CA ILE A 206 9.27 -0.95 -17.10
C ILE A 206 9.76 -1.14 -18.54
N GLN A 207 10.79 -0.39 -18.93
CA GLN A 207 11.47 -0.54 -20.21
C GLN A 207 12.57 -1.60 -20.14
N SER A 208 12.73 -2.41 -21.19
CA SER A 208 13.84 -3.36 -21.33
C SER A 208 14.00 -4.33 -20.14
N ALA A 209 12.89 -4.75 -19.52
CA ALA A 209 12.92 -5.58 -18.31
C ALA A 209 13.67 -6.91 -18.52
N ASP A 210 13.65 -7.43 -19.75
CA ASP A 210 14.34 -8.65 -20.18
C ASP A 210 15.86 -8.58 -20.00
N HIS A 211 16.48 -7.44 -20.28
CA HIS A 211 17.91 -7.26 -20.05
C HIS A 211 18.24 -7.29 -18.54
N SER A 212 17.42 -6.63 -17.74
CA SER A 212 17.61 -6.53 -16.30
C SER A 212 17.42 -7.86 -15.57
N LEU A 213 16.57 -8.75 -16.10
CA LEU A 213 16.35 -10.10 -15.56
C LEU A 213 17.61 -10.94 -15.49
N THR A 214 18.55 -10.77 -16.44
CA THR A 214 19.79 -11.57 -16.47
C THR A 214 20.70 -11.34 -15.26
N HIS A 215 20.46 -10.27 -14.51
CA HIS A 215 21.24 -9.88 -13.33
C HIS A 215 20.50 -10.12 -12.00
N LEU A 216 19.25 -10.58 -12.03
CA LEU A 216 18.49 -10.87 -10.82
C LEU A 216 18.92 -12.20 -10.21
N ASN A 217 19.32 -12.18 -8.95
CA ASN A 217 19.70 -13.35 -8.16
C ASN A 217 18.74 -13.56 -6.98
N LEU A 218 17.47 -13.85 -7.28
CA LEU A 218 16.40 -13.98 -6.30
C LEU A 218 16.18 -15.43 -5.91
N THR A 219 17.10 -15.99 -5.12
CA THR A 219 17.13 -17.43 -4.79
C THR A 219 15.93 -17.97 -4.01
N LYS A 220 15.15 -17.09 -3.36
CA LYS A 220 13.94 -17.45 -2.60
C LYS A 220 12.64 -17.13 -3.34
N LEU A 221 12.72 -16.64 -4.57
CA LEU A 221 11.54 -16.21 -5.32
C LEU A 221 10.64 -17.40 -5.63
N GLU A 222 9.39 -17.29 -5.20
CA GLU A 222 8.32 -18.27 -5.43
C GLU A 222 7.41 -17.79 -6.55
N GLU A 223 7.18 -16.48 -6.65
CA GLU A 223 6.27 -15.90 -7.62
C GLU A 223 6.81 -14.58 -8.17
N LEU A 224 6.70 -14.43 -9.50
CA LEU A 224 7.13 -13.27 -10.24
C LEU A 224 6.11 -12.93 -11.33
N ASP A 225 5.56 -11.71 -11.27
CA ASP A 225 4.77 -11.16 -12.36
C ASP A 225 5.42 -9.87 -12.89
N LEU A 226 5.85 -9.92 -14.16
CA LEU A 226 6.35 -8.77 -14.92
C LEU A 226 5.49 -8.50 -16.17
N SER A 227 4.31 -9.10 -16.24
CA SER A 227 3.43 -8.98 -17.40
C SER A 227 3.00 -7.53 -17.66
N SER A 228 2.54 -7.24 -18.87
CA SER A 228 2.07 -5.90 -19.27
C SER A 228 3.13 -4.79 -19.16
N ASN A 229 4.42 -5.12 -19.10
CA ASN A 229 5.53 -4.16 -19.28
C ASN A 229 6.01 -4.13 -20.73
N TYR A 230 6.96 -3.23 -21.05
CA TYR A 230 7.61 -3.16 -22.36
C TYR A 230 8.69 -4.24 -22.53
N ILE A 231 8.32 -5.48 -22.25
CA ILE A 231 9.15 -6.65 -22.46
C ILE A 231 9.09 -6.95 -23.97
N ASN A 232 10.20 -6.73 -24.67
CA ASN A 232 10.37 -7.02 -26.09
C ASN A 232 9.80 -6.00 -27.10
N HIS A 233 10.29 -4.76 -27.07
CA HIS A 233 10.32 -3.92 -28.29
C HIS A 233 11.57 -4.19 -29.15
N SER A 234 11.88 -5.46 -29.40
CA SER A 234 12.72 -5.81 -30.56
C SER A 234 11.83 -5.94 -31.82
N TYR A 235 11.33 -4.81 -32.32
CA TYR A 235 10.75 -4.73 -33.67
C TYR A 235 11.27 -3.49 -34.42
N ALA A 236 12.34 -3.74 -35.18
CA ALA A 236 12.53 -3.32 -36.56
C ALA A 236 12.16 -1.87 -36.95
N SER A 237 13.10 -0.94 -36.79
CA SER A 237 13.30 0.17 -37.73
C SER A 237 14.52 -0.10 -38.64
N GLY A 238 14.60 -1.33 -39.14
CA GLY A 238 15.47 -1.68 -40.26
C GLY A 238 14.78 -1.37 -41.60
N SER A 239 14.42 -0.12 -41.88
CA SER A 239 14.07 0.30 -43.25
C SER A 239 15.35 0.60 -44.01
N GLY A 240 16.16 -0.43 -44.25
CA GLY A 240 17.18 -0.42 -45.29
C GLY A 240 16.53 -0.67 -46.64
N THR A 241 15.89 0.36 -47.22
CA THR A 241 15.58 0.34 -48.66
C THR A 241 16.87 0.47 -49.44
N ARG A 242 17.53 -0.65 -49.71
CA ARG A 242 18.45 -0.75 -50.85
C ARG A 242 17.60 -0.70 -52.12
N GLN A 243 17.58 0.46 -52.77
CA GLN A 243 17.36 0.52 -54.21
C GLN A 243 18.42 -0.35 -54.89
N ALA A 244 17.98 -1.47 -55.45
CA ALA A 244 18.70 -2.16 -56.52
C ALA A 244 17.86 -2.00 -57.78
N SER A 245 18.19 -0.99 -58.59
CA SER A 245 17.76 -0.91 -59.98
C SER A 245 18.62 -1.86 -60.79
N SER A 246 17.99 -2.90 -61.35
CA SER A 246 18.53 -3.68 -62.46
C SER A 246 17.39 -4.00 -63.41
N SER A 247 17.25 -3.18 -64.45
CA SER A 247 16.89 -3.50 -65.85
C SER A 247 16.80 -2.18 -66.62
#